data_AF-A0A815H7Z4-F1
#
_entry.id   AF-A0A815H7Z4-F1
#
_cell.length_a   1.000
_cell.length_b   1.000
_cell.length_c   1.000
_cell.angle_alpha   90.00
_cell.angle_beta   90.00
_cell.angle_gamma   90.00
#
_symmetry.space_group_name_H-M   'P 1'
#
loop_
_entity.id
_entity.type
_entity.pdbx_description
1 polymer ?
#
loop_
_entity_poly.entity_id
_entity_poly.type
_entity_poly.pdbx_seq_one_letter_code
_entity_poly.pdbx_strand_id
1 'polypeptide(L)'
;MLKLFSFITAFILLLLSSADAIVRTNDLSTSEVQDWAEITTARLVACYYDNSTGLFTNELKWQSGSTLETLANFVSLADSPQRYIFSETFKKTDPFIGGNCFDDYLWWALAWIQVYKVDPHIEYLQRAALIHDFVSDRAWISTTCNGGLQVCPTNTYKNAITNELFLLSSMRLHPYTKLLEKPPTYYLERALKEWKWLEKSGMINNEYLINEGLRSCVNDNRTTWTHNQGVILSGLALLYSVTHNSTLIDIAQKIADATIRHLTYPNGILKEACEPKCDTNHRSFKGIFARNLGYLIPYLTDATHIKKYTLFLRLNSVSSWTTSRCEMDGLFNIFWDSQLPDACDAPRDTATTSSVLDLFISTAKTSQTTRKTAKWMVIGLGNCMDDNNASMPNFYQNAISEDLCRQTADEDKGAVAYDYQISCTGYGFCRIRTLSSESHTPPGFEYQDDVARRVTTTNKVTIASCYVKII
;
A
#
# COMPACT_ATOMS: atom_id res chain seq x y z
N MET A 1 -19.12 43.46 -15.13
CA MET A 1 -20.02 42.65 -14.29
C MET A 1 -19.95 41.15 -14.58
N LEU A 2 -20.03 40.68 -15.83
CA LEU A 2 -19.96 39.23 -16.14
C LEU A 2 -18.67 38.50 -15.66
N LYS A 3 -17.49 39.13 -15.77
CA LYS A 3 -16.24 38.54 -15.26
C LYS A 3 -16.18 38.43 -13.73
N LEU A 4 -16.85 39.33 -13.01
CA LEU A 4 -16.87 39.32 -11.55
C LEU A 4 -17.81 38.22 -11.02
N PHE A 5 -18.94 37.99 -11.70
CA PHE A 5 -19.87 36.89 -11.39
C PHE A 5 -19.24 35.51 -11.60
N SER A 6 -18.47 35.31 -12.68
CA SER A 6 -17.77 34.04 -12.95
C SER A 6 -16.68 33.72 -11.92
N PHE A 7 -16.02 34.73 -11.34
CA PHE A 7 -15.04 34.53 -10.28
C PHE A 7 -15.71 34.21 -8.94
N ILE A 8 -16.83 34.87 -8.64
CA ILE A 8 -17.58 34.64 -7.41
C ILE A 8 -18.22 33.24 -7.42
N THR A 9 -18.77 32.78 -8.54
CA THR A 9 -19.33 31.42 -8.65
C THR A 9 -18.25 30.34 -8.55
N ALA A 10 -17.10 30.50 -9.22
CA ALA A 10 -15.99 29.56 -9.09
C ALA A 10 -15.44 29.49 -7.66
N PHE A 11 -15.34 30.64 -6.97
CA PHE A 11 -14.87 30.70 -5.59
C PHE A 11 -15.88 30.09 -4.60
N ILE A 12 -17.18 30.28 -4.82
CA ILE A 12 -18.25 29.65 -4.01
C ILE A 12 -18.30 28.13 -4.24
N LEU A 13 -18.13 27.65 -5.48
CA LEU A 13 -18.04 26.22 -5.79
C LEU A 13 -16.81 25.55 -5.15
N LEU A 14 -15.65 26.22 -5.15
CA LEU A 14 -14.44 25.77 -4.43
C LEU A 14 -14.63 25.73 -2.90
N LEU A 15 -15.34 26.70 -2.34
CA LEU A 15 -15.64 26.74 -0.91
C LEU A 15 -16.64 25.64 -0.52
N LEU A 16 -17.69 25.41 -1.31
CA LEU A 16 -18.65 24.33 -1.10
C LEU A 16 -18.00 22.95 -1.25
N SER A 17 -17.18 22.73 -2.28
CA SER A 17 -16.44 21.47 -2.45
C SER A 17 -15.43 21.23 -1.34
N SER A 18 -14.82 22.29 -0.78
CA SER A 18 -13.92 22.18 0.36
C SER A 18 -14.66 21.86 1.66
N ALA A 19 -15.86 22.41 1.87
CA ALA A 19 -16.68 22.12 3.05
C ALA A 19 -17.22 20.68 3.01
N ASP A 20 -17.70 20.21 1.85
CA ASP A 20 -18.17 18.84 1.66
C ASP A 20 -17.03 17.83 1.80
N ALA A 21 -15.83 18.14 1.29
CA ALA A 21 -14.65 17.30 1.49
C ALA A 21 -14.22 17.22 2.97
N ILE A 22 -14.31 18.33 3.72
CA ILE A 22 -14.01 18.35 5.16
C ILE A 22 -15.05 17.53 5.95
N VAL A 23 -16.34 17.67 5.63
CA VAL A 23 -17.41 16.87 6.25
C VAL A 23 -17.19 15.38 5.97
N ARG A 24 -16.99 15.01 4.69
CA ARG A 24 -16.72 13.61 4.30
C ARG A 24 -15.47 13.04 4.97
N THR A 25 -14.43 13.85 5.17
CA THR A 25 -13.20 13.43 5.85
C THR A 25 -13.45 13.10 7.34
N ASN A 26 -14.31 13.89 8.00
CA ASN A 26 -14.65 13.65 9.41
C ASN A 26 -15.55 12.42 9.60
N ASP A 27 -16.46 12.18 8.65
CA ASP A 27 -17.44 11.09 8.70
C ASP A 27 -16.94 9.77 8.11
N LEU A 28 -15.74 9.76 7.52
CA LEU A 28 -15.14 8.58 6.88
C LEU A 28 -14.99 7.43 7.89
N SER A 29 -15.73 6.35 7.66
CA SER A 29 -15.71 5.17 8.52
C SER A 29 -14.49 4.27 8.22
N THR A 30 -13.97 3.61 9.25
CA THR A 30 -12.85 2.66 9.09
C THR A 30 -13.22 1.49 8.16
N SER A 31 -14.46 1.01 8.22
CA SER A 31 -14.95 -0.07 7.35
C SER A 31 -14.95 0.33 5.88
N GLU A 32 -15.40 1.55 5.58
CA GLU A 32 -15.45 2.05 4.19
C GLU A 32 -14.05 2.09 3.57
N VAL A 33 -13.04 2.56 4.31
CA VAL A 33 -11.66 2.59 3.82
C VAL A 33 -11.04 1.20 3.70
N GLN A 34 -11.44 0.26 4.57
CA GLN A 34 -11.04 -1.14 4.44
C GLN A 34 -11.61 -1.77 3.16
N ASP A 35 -12.87 -1.48 2.83
CA ASP A 35 -13.51 -1.93 1.60
C ASP A 35 -12.77 -1.34 0.38
N TRP A 36 -12.38 -0.06 0.42
CA TRP A 36 -11.56 0.56 -0.63
C TRP A 36 -10.21 -0.14 -0.81
N ALA A 37 -9.53 -0.48 0.29
CA ALA A 37 -8.26 -1.21 0.25
C ALA A 37 -8.42 -2.63 -0.32
N GLU A 38 -9.52 -3.31 -0.01
CA GLU A 38 -9.84 -4.64 -0.55
C GLU A 38 -10.08 -4.61 -2.05
N ILE A 39 -10.95 -3.70 -2.52
CA ILE A 39 -11.23 -3.52 -3.95
C ILE A 39 -9.94 -3.17 -4.71
N THR A 40 -9.14 -2.25 -4.15
CA THR A 40 -7.87 -1.83 -4.76
C THR A 40 -6.86 -2.98 -4.81
N THR A 41 -6.78 -3.80 -3.76
CA THR A 41 -5.92 -5.00 -3.73
C THR A 41 -6.31 -6.00 -4.80
N ALA A 42 -7.61 -6.30 -4.92
CA ALA A 42 -8.11 -7.24 -5.93
C ALA A 42 -7.79 -6.74 -7.35
N ARG A 43 -7.98 -5.45 -7.63
CA ARG A 43 -7.65 -4.81 -8.92
C ARG A 43 -6.16 -4.83 -9.22
N LEU A 44 -5.34 -4.41 -8.26
CA LEU A 44 -3.88 -4.36 -8.39
C LEU A 44 -3.32 -5.74 -8.77
N VAL A 45 -3.73 -6.80 -8.06
CA VAL A 45 -3.28 -8.16 -8.35
C VAL A 45 -3.84 -8.66 -9.68
N ALA A 46 -5.14 -8.48 -9.93
CA ALA A 46 -5.76 -8.98 -11.17
C ALA A 46 -5.19 -8.33 -12.44
N CYS A 47 -4.82 -7.05 -12.38
CA CYS A 47 -4.36 -6.31 -13.55
C CYS A 47 -2.87 -6.34 -13.77
N TYR A 48 -2.08 -6.42 -12.71
CA TYR A 48 -0.66 -6.19 -12.82
C TYR A 48 0.21 -7.35 -12.36
N TYR A 49 -0.28 -8.27 -11.54
CA TYR A 49 0.55 -9.39 -11.10
C TYR A 49 0.73 -10.44 -12.20
N ASP A 50 1.97 -10.63 -12.62
CA ASP A 50 2.35 -11.63 -13.61
C ASP A 50 2.74 -12.93 -12.90
N ASN A 51 1.83 -13.90 -12.94
CA ASN A 51 2.06 -15.22 -12.36
C ASN A 51 3.25 -15.96 -13.00
N SER A 52 3.72 -15.61 -14.20
CA SER A 52 4.87 -16.29 -14.81
C SER A 52 6.20 -15.87 -14.19
N THR A 53 6.31 -14.60 -13.80
CA THR A 53 7.54 -14.01 -13.23
C THR A 53 7.48 -13.84 -11.71
N GLY A 54 6.29 -13.83 -11.12
CA GLY A 54 6.09 -13.50 -9.71
C GLY A 54 6.34 -12.01 -9.41
N LEU A 55 6.23 -11.16 -10.42
CA LEU A 55 6.43 -9.71 -10.33
C LEU A 55 5.19 -8.97 -10.82
N PHE A 56 5.12 -7.68 -10.54
CA PHE A 56 4.09 -6.86 -11.17
C PHE A 56 4.64 -6.22 -12.45
N THR A 57 3.75 -6.05 -13.42
CA THR A 57 4.03 -5.42 -14.71
C THR A 57 4.00 -3.90 -14.59
N ASN A 58 4.50 -3.19 -15.60
CA ASN A 58 4.49 -1.72 -15.67
C ASN A 58 5.19 -1.00 -14.51
N GLU A 59 6.14 -1.67 -13.85
CA GLU A 59 6.99 -1.12 -12.81
C GLU A 59 8.40 -1.73 -12.85
N LEU A 60 9.32 -1.15 -12.07
CA LEU A 60 10.67 -1.64 -11.88
C LEU A 60 10.71 -2.76 -10.83
N LYS A 61 11.76 -3.58 -10.85
CA LYS A 61 11.89 -4.74 -9.94
C LYS A 61 11.87 -4.35 -8.46
N TRP A 62 12.44 -3.22 -8.07
CA TRP A 62 12.39 -2.76 -6.68
C TRP A 62 10.97 -2.36 -6.26
N GLN A 63 10.17 -1.83 -7.20
CA GLN A 63 8.79 -1.46 -6.96
C GLN A 63 7.94 -2.69 -6.67
N SER A 64 8.21 -3.83 -7.30
CA SER A 64 7.54 -5.09 -6.95
C SER A 64 7.79 -5.51 -5.51
N GLY A 65 8.98 -5.24 -4.96
CA GLY A 65 9.23 -5.40 -3.53
C GLY A 65 8.33 -4.49 -2.68
N SER A 66 8.25 -3.19 -3.02
CA SER A 66 7.38 -2.24 -2.30
C SER A 66 5.88 -2.58 -2.42
N THR A 67 5.43 -3.01 -3.60
CA THR A 67 4.06 -3.46 -3.88
C THR A 67 3.75 -4.74 -3.08
N LEU A 68 4.70 -5.68 -2.98
CA LEU A 68 4.57 -6.87 -2.13
C LEU A 68 4.46 -6.51 -0.64
N GLU A 69 5.26 -5.54 -0.15
CA GLU A 69 5.12 -5.00 1.21
C GLU A 69 3.73 -4.39 1.44
N THR A 70 3.21 -3.65 0.46
CA THR A 70 1.87 -3.05 0.48
C THR A 70 0.79 -4.13 0.64
N LEU A 71 0.89 -5.22 -0.13
CA LEU A 71 -0.06 -6.32 -0.06
C LEU A 71 0.06 -7.08 1.27
N ALA A 72 1.27 -7.34 1.77
CA ALA A 72 1.45 -7.91 3.11
C ALA A 72 0.91 -7.00 4.21
N ASN A 73 0.93 -5.69 4.01
CA ASN A 73 0.31 -4.73 4.91
C ASN A 73 -1.22 -4.75 4.87
N PHE A 74 -1.82 -4.94 3.70
CA PHE A 74 -3.26 -5.19 3.57
C PHE A 74 -3.66 -6.49 4.26
N VAL A 75 -2.88 -7.56 4.06
CA VAL A 75 -3.15 -8.86 4.70
C VAL A 75 -3.04 -8.80 6.24
N SER A 76 -2.38 -7.78 6.80
CA SER A 76 -2.40 -7.51 8.24
C SER A 76 -3.71 -6.89 8.74
N LEU A 77 -4.51 -6.30 7.85
CA LEU A 77 -5.79 -5.66 8.15
C LEU A 77 -6.96 -6.62 8.00
N ALA A 78 -6.98 -7.30 6.86
CA ALA A 78 -7.99 -8.27 6.49
C ALA A 78 -7.27 -9.50 5.95
N ASP A 79 -7.78 -10.68 6.28
CA ASP A 79 -7.32 -11.88 5.58
C ASP A 79 -7.67 -11.73 4.07
N SER A 80 -7.06 -12.50 3.17
CA SER A 80 -7.22 -12.21 1.73
C SER A 80 -6.82 -13.40 0.88
N PRO A 81 -7.61 -13.74 -0.16
CA PRO A 81 -7.23 -14.79 -1.10
C PRO A 81 -5.97 -14.42 -1.90
N GLN A 82 -5.65 -13.13 -2.05
CA GLN A 82 -4.43 -12.66 -2.71
C GLN A 82 -3.15 -13.03 -1.96
N ARG A 83 -3.20 -13.56 -0.72
CA ARG A 83 -2.02 -14.04 0.04
C ARG A 83 -1.18 -15.05 -0.74
N TYR A 84 -1.77 -15.80 -1.69
CA TYR A 84 -1.04 -16.79 -2.51
C TYR A 84 0.18 -16.20 -3.24
N ILE A 85 0.15 -14.90 -3.58
CA ILE A 85 1.23 -14.23 -4.30
C ILE A 85 2.55 -14.24 -3.53
N PHE A 86 2.53 -14.32 -2.19
CA PHE A 86 3.76 -14.31 -1.38
C PHE A 86 4.61 -15.54 -1.69
N SER A 87 3.99 -16.72 -1.65
CA SER A 87 4.65 -17.98 -2.00
C SER A 87 5.06 -18.02 -3.47
N GLU A 88 4.19 -17.53 -4.37
CA GLU A 88 4.48 -17.52 -5.81
C GLU A 88 5.63 -16.59 -6.18
N THR A 89 5.66 -15.38 -5.60
CA THR A 89 6.75 -14.43 -5.75
C THR A 89 8.05 -15.03 -5.21
N PHE A 90 8.02 -15.65 -4.03
CA PHE A 90 9.23 -16.21 -3.42
C PHE A 90 9.87 -17.32 -4.25
N LYS A 91 9.07 -18.19 -4.86
CA LYS A 91 9.54 -19.29 -5.72
C LYS A 91 10.14 -18.81 -7.04
N LYS A 92 9.64 -17.69 -7.57
CA LYS A 92 9.99 -17.20 -8.92
C LYS A 92 11.08 -16.12 -8.92
N THR A 93 11.37 -15.55 -7.75
CA THR A 93 12.37 -14.49 -7.60
C THR A 93 13.63 -15.00 -6.93
N ASP A 94 14.77 -14.57 -7.46
CA ASP A 94 16.09 -14.82 -6.86
C ASP A 94 16.23 -14.12 -5.49
N PRO A 95 17.11 -14.62 -4.60
CA PRO A 95 17.32 -14.00 -3.28
C PRO A 95 17.78 -12.53 -3.31
N PHE A 96 18.50 -12.12 -4.36
CA PHE A 96 18.98 -10.73 -4.55
C PHE A 96 18.25 -10.06 -5.72
N ILE A 97 16.92 -10.23 -5.77
CA ILE A 97 16.08 -9.46 -6.68
C ILE A 97 16.04 -7.98 -6.27
N GLY A 98 15.87 -7.08 -7.24
CA GLY A 98 15.71 -5.65 -6.99
C GLY A 98 16.39 -4.82 -8.07
N GLY A 99 17.61 -5.20 -8.46
CA GLY A 99 18.41 -4.44 -9.42
C GLY A 99 19.90 -4.55 -9.10
N ASN A 100 20.64 -3.48 -9.36
CA ASN A 100 22.10 -3.41 -9.19
C ASN A 100 22.53 -2.48 -8.04
N CYS A 101 21.57 -1.88 -7.33
CA CYS A 101 21.81 -0.91 -6.27
C CYS A 101 21.26 -1.41 -4.93
N PHE A 102 21.79 -0.89 -3.83
CA PHE A 102 21.56 -1.41 -2.50
C PHE A 102 20.18 -1.06 -1.93
N ASP A 103 19.63 0.10 -2.28
CA ASP A 103 18.23 0.45 -2.02
C ASP A 103 17.26 -0.54 -2.65
N ASP A 104 17.49 -0.94 -3.91
CA ASP A 104 16.65 -1.91 -4.60
C ASP A 104 16.49 -3.21 -3.81
N TYR A 105 17.58 -3.71 -3.22
CA TYR A 105 17.54 -4.92 -2.40
C TYR A 105 16.80 -4.67 -1.08
N LEU A 106 17.02 -3.52 -0.43
CA LEU A 106 16.41 -3.22 0.86
C LEU A 106 14.88 -3.09 0.78
N TRP A 107 14.32 -2.64 -0.35
CA TRP A 107 12.87 -2.72 -0.60
C TRP A 107 12.34 -4.15 -0.48
N TRP A 108 13.05 -5.12 -1.04
CA TRP A 108 12.71 -6.53 -0.91
C TRP A 108 12.92 -7.08 0.50
N ALA A 109 13.94 -6.62 1.22
CA ALA A 109 14.11 -6.99 2.62
C ALA A 109 12.90 -6.55 3.47
N LEU A 110 12.44 -5.30 3.31
CA LEU A 110 11.26 -4.80 4.00
C LEU A 110 9.99 -5.60 3.65
N ALA A 111 9.82 -5.95 2.38
CA ALA A 111 8.73 -6.78 1.90
C ALA A 111 8.72 -8.15 2.58
N TRP A 112 9.84 -8.87 2.57
CA TRP A 112 9.93 -10.20 3.15
C TRP A 112 9.74 -10.22 4.67
N ILE A 113 10.20 -9.19 5.39
CA ILE A 113 9.91 -9.05 6.83
C ILE A 113 8.40 -8.89 7.06
N GLN A 114 7.75 -8.04 6.25
CA GLN A 114 6.32 -7.79 6.41
C GLN A 114 5.47 -8.99 5.96
N VAL A 115 5.89 -9.73 4.93
CA VAL A 115 5.28 -11.01 4.52
C VAL A 115 5.39 -12.03 5.64
N TYR A 116 6.56 -12.22 6.26
CA TYR A 116 6.73 -13.14 7.39
C TYR A 116 5.75 -12.86 8.54
N LYS A 117 5.42 -11.59 8.79
CA LYS A 117 4.46 -11.22 9.85
C LYS A 117 3.03 -11.71 9.58
N VAL A 118 2.65 -11.90 8.32
CA VAL A 118 1.29 -12.31 7.92
C VAL A 118 1.20 -13.71 7.33
N ASP A 119 2.34 -14.31 6.98
CA ASP A 119 2.49 -15.65 6.44
C ASP A 119 3.83 -16.23 6.95
N PRO A 120 3.87 -16.80 8.18
CA PRO A 120 5.09 -16.99 8.96
C PRO A 120 5.95 -18.19 8.53
N HIS A 121 6.31 -18.25 7.25
CA HIS A 121 7.35 -19.14 6.72
C HIS A 121 8.73 -18.53 6.98
N ILE A 122 9.58 -19.25 7.71
CA ILE A 122 10.89 -18.75 8.19
C ILE A 122 11.81 -18.35 7.03
N GLU A 123 11.64 -18.95 5.86
CA GLU A 123 12.41 -18.71 4.64
C GLU A 123 12.26 -17.25 4.15
N TYR A 124 11.10 -16.62 4.36
CA TYR A 124 10.91 -15.20 4.07
C TYR A 124 11.81 -14.33 4.96
N LEU A 125 11.78 -14.58 6.26
CA LEU A 125 12.57 -13.84 7.23
C LEU A 125 14.08 -14.07 7.03
N GLN A 126 14.49 -15.30 6.70
CA GLN A 126 15.86 -15.62 6.34
C GLN A 126 16.32 -14.89 5.07
N ARG A 127 15.48 -14.81 4.03
CA ARG A 127 15.78 -14.06 2.82
C ARG A 127 15.93 -12.55 3.11
N ALA A 128 15.08 -11.99 3.96
CA ALA A 128 15.22 -10.60 4.39
C ALA A 128 16.54 -10.33 5.13
N ALA A 129 16.90 -11.22 6.07
CA ALA A 129 18.15 -11.14 6.81
C ALA A 129 19.38 -11.26 5.89
N LEU A 130 19.34 -12.20 4.94
CA LEU A 130 20.39 -12.37 3.93
C LEU A 130 20.62 -11.09 3.12
N ILE A 131 19.53 -10.45 2.66
CA ILE A 131 19.62 -9.20 1.91
C ILE A 131 20.20 -8.08 2.78
N HIS A 132 19.68 -7.92 4.01
CA HIS A 132 20.15 -6.90 4.95
C HIS A 132 21.63 -7.03 5.26
N ASP A 133 22.08 -8.24 5.60
CA ASP A 133 23.47 -8.52 5.93
C ASP A 133 24.38 -8.27 4.72
N PHE A 134 23.95 -8.66 3.52
CA PHE A 134 24.67 -8.38 2.28
C PHE A 134 24.88 -6.87 2.08
N VAL A 135 23.84 -6.06 2.29
CA VAL A 135 23.94 -4.60 2.20
C VAL A 135 24.85 -4.04 3.32
N SER A 136 24.67 -4.51 4.56
CA SER A 136 25.50 -4.13 5.72
C SER A 136 26.99 -4.31 5.44
N ASP A 137 27.36 -5.41 4.79
CA ASP A 137 28.77 -5.77 4.55
C ASP A 137 29.39 -5.06 3.34
N ARG A 138 28.57 -4.63 2.37
CA ARG A 138 29.05 -4.14 1.06
C ARG A 138 28.84 -2.66 0.82
N ALA A 139 27.85 -2.05 1.47
CA ALA A 139 27.44 -0.68 1.16
C ALA A 139 28.04 0.35 2.13
N TRP A 140 28.32 -0.01 3.38
CA TRP A 140 28.85 0.93 4.37
C TRP A 140 30.32 1.29 4.08
N ILE A 141 30.58 2.55 3.71
CA ILE A 141 31.94 3.03 3.43
C ILE A 141 32.39 4.01 4.52
N SER A 142 33.33 3.59 5.39
CA SER A 142 33.86 4.40 6.50
C SER A 142 34.91 5.43 6.08
N THR A 143 35.58 5.23 4.95
CA THR A 143 36.68 6.08 4.47
C THR A 143 36.22 7.38 3.83
N THR A 144 34.93 7.52 3.52
CA THR A 144 34.34 8.72 2.93
C THR A 144 33.12 9.16 3.72
N CYS A 145 32.95 10.48 3.87
CA CYS A 145 31.81 11.11 4.55
C CYS A 145 31.56 10.60 5.98
N ASN A 146 32.62 10.18 6.67
CA ASN A 146 32.58 9.64 8.04
C ASN A 146 31.66 8.41 8.23
N GLY A 147 31.37 7.66 7.17
CA GLY A 147 30.40 6.56 7.19
C GLY A 147 29.25 6.75 6.21
N GLY A 148 28.21 5.93 6.35
CA GLY A 148 27.04 5.91 5.48
C GLY A 148 27.16 4.95 4.31
N LEU A 149 26.02 4.47 3.84
CA LEU A 149 25.89 3.56 2.72
C LEU A 149 26.02 4.30 1.40
N GLN A 150 26.84 3.75 0.49
CA GLN A 150 26.79 4.12 -0.92
C GLN A 150 25.57 3.47 -1.59
N VAL A 151 25.03 4.10 -2.63
CA VAL A 151 23.80 3.67 -3.31
C VAL A 151 24.01 2.39 -4.13
N CYS A 152 25.14 2.24 -4.82
CA CYS A 152 25.41 1.04 -5.63
C CYS A 152 26.89 0.62 -5.52
N PRO A 153 27.26 -0.63 -5.84
CA PRO A 153 28.64 -1.10 -5.77
C PRO A 153 29.65 -0.26 -6.58
N THR A 154 29.20 0.31 -7.70
CA THR A 154 30.01 1.14 -8.61
C THR A 154 29.75 2.64 -8.47
N ASN A 155 28.84 3.04 -7.56
CA ASN A 155 28.45 4.43 -7.36
C ASN A 155 28.54 4.80 -5.88
N THR A 156 29.57 5.58 -5.55
CA THR A 156 29.87 6.02 -4.18
C THR A 156 28.96 7.13 -3.64
N TYR A 157 27.98 7.58 -4.44
CA TYR A 157 26.95 8.51 -4.00
C TYR A 157 26.19 7.95 -2.79
N LYS A 158 25.97 8.78 -1.77
CA LYS A 158 25.23 8.41 -0.57
C LYS A 158 23.90 9.14 -0.60
N ASN A 159 22.84 8.43 -0.99
CA ASN A 159 21.48 8.96 -1.01
C ASN A 159 20.78 8.68 0.33
N ALA A 160 19.76 9.47 0.61
CA ALA A 160 18.94 9.31 1.81
C ALA A 160 18.25 7.94 1.82
N ILE A 161 17.60 7.56 0.72
CA ILE A 161 16.75 6.35 0.70
C ILE A 161 17.49 5.05 1.03
N THR A 162 18.71 4.81 0.51
CA THR A 162 19.45 3.58 0.86
C THR A 162 19.74 3.51 2.36
N ASN A 163 20.09 4.64 2.96
CA ASN A 163 20.43 4.75 4.37
C ASN A 163 19.18 4.62 5.28
N GLU A 164 18.07 5.24 4.90
CA GLU A 164 16.79 5.13 5.61
C GLU A 164 16.20 3.72 5.56
N LEU A 165 16.24 3.07 4.39
CA LEU A 165 15.81 1.68 4.23
C LEU A 165 16.66 0.73 5.08
N PHE A 166 17.97 0.98 5.18
CA PHE A 166 18.87 0.18 6.00
C PHE A 166 18.56 0.34 7.49
N LEU A 167 18.30 1.57 7.94
CA LEU A 167 17.85 1.84 9.30
C LEU A 167 16.54 1.10 9.61
N LEU A 168 15.54 1.24 8.74
CA LEU A 168 14.23 0.65 8.92
C LEU A 168 14.28 -0.89 8.93
N SER A 169 14.97 -1.49 7.96
CA SER A 169 15.13 -2.95 7.88
C SER A 169 15.91 -3.51 9.06
N SER A 170 16.96 -2.82 9.54
CA SER A 170 17.65 -3.17 10.79
C SER A 170 16.67 -3.24 11.96
N MET A 171 15.86 -2.19 12.16
CA MET A 171 14.91 -2.15 13.27
C MET A 171 13.78 -3.17 13.14
N ARG A 172 13.32 -3.47 11.92
CA ARG A 172 12.30 -4.50 11.68
C ARG A 172 12.83 -5.93 11.84
N LEU A 173 14.13 -6.17 11.64
CA LEU A 173 14.77 -7.47 11.90
C LEU A 173 15.15 -7.69 13.37
N HIS A 174 15.36 -6.61 14.14
CA HIS A 174 15.81 -6.69 15.54
C HIS A 174 14.98 -7.63 16.43
N PRO A 175 13.63 -7.65 16.38
CA PRO A 175 12.82 -8.58 17.18
C PRO A 175 13.07 -10.05 16.87
N TYR A 176 13.68 -10.36 15.72
CA TYR A 176 13.85 -11.71 15.19
C TYR A 176 15.29 -12.24 15.31
N THR A 177 16.19 -11.53 16.01
CA THR A 177 17.59 -11.95 16.21
C THR A 177 17.74 -13.40 16.67
N LYS A 178 16.92 -13.83 17.65
CA LYS A 178 16.93 -15.22 18.13
C LYS A 178 16.54 -16.23 17.05
N LEU A 179 15.52 -15.95 16.25
CA LEU A 179 15.08 -16.83 15.15
C LEU A 179 16.09 -16.89 14.01
N LEU A 180 16.89 -15.83 13.86
CA LEU A 180 17.93 -15.68 12.85
C LEU A 180 19.32 -16.07 13.35
N GLU A 181 19.43 -16.64 14.56
CA GLU A 181 20.69 -17.06 15.18
C GLU A 181 21.73 -15.93 15.26
N LYS A 182 21.27 -14.70 15.47
CA LYS A 182 22.12 -13.50 15.66
C LYS A 182 22.21 -13.11 17.13
N PRO A 183 23.29 -12.43 17.56
CA PRO A 183 23.34 -11.78 18.85
C PRO A 183 22.14 -10.83 19.08
N PRO A 184 21.63 -10.69 20.32
CA PRO A 184 20.44 -9.89 20.60
C PRO A 184 20.52 -8.42 20.11
N THR A 185 21.71 -7.82 20.13
CA THR A 185 21.94 -6.43 19.74
C THR A 185 22.33 -6.25 18.26
N TYR A 186 22.47 -7.34 17.49
CA TYR A 186 23.09 -7.33 16.16
C TYR A 186 22.49 -6.29 15.19
N TYR A 187 21.17 -6.26 15.05
CA TYR A 187 20.50 -5.29 14.18
C TYR A 187 20.32 -3.93 14.85
N LEU A 188 20.16 -3.88 16.18
CA LEU A 188 20.03 -2.61 16.92
C LEU A 188 21.31 -1.76 16.81
N GLU A 189 22.49 -2.38 16.94
CA GLU A 189 23.78 -1.69 16.79
C GLU A 189 23.94 -1.08 15.40
N ARG A 190 23.44 -1.77 14.36
CA ARG A 190 23.44 -1.26 12.98
C ARG A 190 22.50 -0.07 12.81
N ALA A 191 21.29 -0.16 13.35
CA ALA A 191 20.33 0.94 13.32
C ALA A 191 20.85 2.18 14.07
N LEU A 192 21.47 2.00 15.25
CA LEU A 192 22.07 3.08 16.03
C LEU A 192 23.25 3.73 15.30
N LYS A 193 24.11 2.91 14.67
CA LYS A 193 25.25 3.38 13.87
C LYS A 193 24.76 4.18 12.66
N GLU A 194 23.75 3.67 11.96
CA GLU A 194 23.11 4.33 10.83
C GLU A 194 22.51 5.67 11.24
N TRP A 195 21.63 5.68 12.25
CA TRP A 195 20.97 6.90 12.69
C TRP A 195 21.98 7.99 13.11
N LYS A 196 22.99 7.61 13.89
CA LYS A 196 24.04 8.53 14.34
C LYS A 196 24.79 9.18 13.16
N TRP A 197 24.95 8.47 12.05
CA TRP A 197 25.55 9.01 10.84
C TRP A 197 24.56 9.88 10.08
N LEU A 198 23.35 9.38 9.84
CA LEU A 198 22.31 10.06 9.06
C LEU A 198 21.96 11.42 9.68
N GLU A 199 21.75 11.48 11.00
CA GLU A 199 21.48 12.71 11.74
C GLU A 199 22.57 13.77 11.54
N LYS A 200 23.84 13.35 11.38
CA LYS A 200 25.00 14.23 11.21
C LYS A 200 25.41 14.47 9.76
N SER A 201 24.77 13.78 8.81
CA SER A 201 25.10 13.86 7.39
C SER A 201 24.82 15.26 6.79
N GLY A 202 23.89 16.00 7.41
CA GLY A 202 23.37 17.26 6.89
C GLY A 202 22.24 17.11 5.87
N MET A 203 21.78 15.88 5.56
CA MET A 203 20.69 15.65 4.60
C MET A 203 19.32 16.14 5.10
N ILE A 204 19.08 16.16 6.42
CA ILE A 204 17.94 16.85 7.02
C ILE A 204 18.23 18.36 6.99
N ASN A 205 17.52 19.09 6.15
CA ASN A 205 17.73 20.53 5.96
C ASN A 205 17.07 21.37 7.05
N ASN A 206 17.23 22.69 6.96
CA ASN A 206 16.72 23.64 7.95
C ASN A 206 15.18 23.71 8.03
N GLU A 207 14.47 23.21 7.02
CA GLU A 207 13.01 23.09 7.01
C GLU A 207 12.53 21.73 7.57
N TYR A 208 13.46 20.87 8.01
CA TYR A 208 13.20 19.47 8.37
C TYR A 208 12.72 18.59 7.21
N LEU A 209 13.10 18.93 5.98
CA LEU A 209 12.96 18.03 4.83
C LEU A 209 14.29 17.35 4.53
N ILE A 210 14.23 16.12 4.04
CA ILE A 210 15.38 15.30 3.68
C ILE A 210 15.64 15.45 2.19
N ASN A 211 16.81 16.01 1.85
CA ASN A 211 17.30 16.09 0.47
C ASN A 211 17.79 14.73 -0.03
N GLU A 212 17.98 14.61 -1.35
CA GLU A 212 18.29 13.35 -2.01
C GLU A 212 19.56 12.67 -1.49
N GLY A 213 20.62 13.42 -1.21
CA GLY A 213 21.89 12.80 -0.86
C GLY A 213 23.03 13.75 -0.61
N LEU A 214 24.23 13.15 -0.66
CA LEU A 214 25.50 13.85 -0.47
C LEU A 214 26.32 13.89 -1.75
N ARG A 215 26.79 15.09 -2.10
CA ARG A 215 27.86 15.28 -3.10
C ARG A 215 29.09 15.82 -2.39
N SER A 216 30.22 15.11 -2.52
CA SER A 216 31.46 15.45 -1.81
C SER A 216 31.25 15.62 -0.29
N CYS A 217 30.41 14.76 0.30
CA CYS A 217 30.07 14.77 1.73
C CYS A 217 29.34 16.03 2.22
N VAL A 218 28.74 16.79 1.31
CA VAL A 218 27.87 17.93 1.62
C VAL A 218 26.48 17.62 1.05
N ASN A 219 25.44 18.01 1.78
CA ASN A 219 24.06 17.93 1.28
C ASN A 219 23.98 18.59 -0.10
N ASP A 220 23.46 17.84 -1.07
CA ASP A 220 23.35 18.30 -2.46
C ASP A 220 22.20 19.28 -2.69
N ASN A 221 21.36 19.52 -1.67
CA ASN A 221 20.17 20.37 -1.70
C ASN A 221 19.21 20.02 -2.85
N ARG A 222 19.22 18.77 -3.31
CA ARG A 222 18.32 18.30 -4.37
C ARG A 222 16.91 18.09 -3.84
N THR A 223 16.01 17.75 -4.75
CA THR A 223 14.59 17.51 -4.49
C THR A 223 14.37 16.69 -3.22
N THR A 224 13.45 17.16 -2.39
CA THR A 224 12.97 16.47 -1.20
C THR A 224 11.79 15.58 -1.58
N TRP A 225 12.07 14.36 -2.01
CA TRP A 225 11.03 13.40 -2.43
C TRP A 225 10.24 12.88 -1.22
N THR A 226 8.95 12.63 -1.39
CA THR A 226 8.08 12.24 -0.26
C THR A 226 8.52 10.92 0.40
N HIS A 227 9.05 9.97 -0.37
CA HIS A 227 9.49 8.69 0.16
C HIS A 227 10.66 8.81 1.16
N ASN A 228 11.63 9.71 0.90
CA ASN A 228 12.69 10.04 1.86
C ASN A 228 12.11 10.61 3.16
N GLN A 229 11.02 11.37 3.06
CA GLN A 229 10.36 11.92 4.25
C GLN A 229 9.57 10.86 5.01
N GLY A 230 9.24 9.75 4.36
CA GLY A 230 8.40 8.69 4.88
C GLY A 230 9.21 7.61 5.59
N VAL A 231 10.12 6.94 4.88
CA VAL A 231 10.82 5.74 5.38
C VAL A 231 11.52 6.00 6.71
N ILE A 232 12.14 7.19 6.85
CA ILE A 232 12.77 7.61 8.09
C ILE A 232 11.81 7.64 9.29
N LEU A 233 10.53 8.00 9.10
CA LEU A 233 9.55 8.11 10.20
C LEU A 233 9.37 6.79 10.92
N SER A 234 9.18 5.71 10.17
CA SER A 234 9.05 4.35 10.71
C SER A 234 10.33 3.90 11.40
N GLY A 235 11.47 4.23 10.80
CA GLY A 235 12.78 3.87 11.33
C GLY A 235 13.03 4.52 12.69
N LEU A 236 12.77 5.82 12.81
CA LEU A 236 12.87 6.58 14.05
C LEU A 236 11.86 6.13 15.10
N ALA A 237 10.62 5.84 14.71
CA ALA A 237 9.58 5.36 15.61
C ALA A 237 9.96 4.01 16.24
N LEU A 238 10.46 3.06 15.44
CA LEU A 238 10.94 1.78 15.94
C LEU A 238 12.17 1.96 16.83
N LEU A 239 13.14 2.78 16.43
CA LEU A 239 14.34 3.03 17.23
C LEU A 239 13.99 3.69 18.56
N TYR A 240 13.02 4.61 18.58
CA TYR A 240 12.46 5.19 19.80
C TYR A 240 11.85 4.13 20.70
N SER A 241 11.08 3.19 20.16
CA SER A 241 10.41 2.15 20.97
C SER A 241 11.37 1.26 21.74
N VAL A 242 12.63 1.13 21.29
CA VAL A 242 13.67 0.33 21.94
C VAL A 242 14.59 1.18 22.82
N THR A 243 14.91 2.41 22.39
CA THR A 243 15.88 3.26 23.09
C THR A 243 15.26 4.25 24.07
N HIS A 244 13.96 4.52 23.93
CA HIS A 244 13.22 5.57 24.64
C HIS A 244 13.81 6.98 24.51
N ASN A 245 14.64 7.23 23.49
CA ASN A 245 15.17 8.55 23.21
C ASN A 245 14.12 9.43 22.51
N SER A 246 13.48 10.34 23.26
CA SER A 246 12.39 11.19 22.76
C SER A 246 12.77 12.05 21.56
N THR A 247 14.06 12.41 21.42
CA THR A 247 14.53 13.23 20.28
C THR A 247 14.24 12.57 18.92
N LEU A 248 14.16 11.23 18.87
CA LEU A 248 13.82 10.48 17.66
C LEU A 248 12.38 10.77 17.20
N ILE A 249 11.42 10.80 18.14
CA ILE A 249 10.03 11.12 17.84
C ILE A 249 9.89 12.60 17.52
N ASP A 250 10.58 13.48 18.25
CA ASP A 250 10.56 14.93 17.96
C ASP A 250 11.03 15.22 16.53
N ILE A 251 12.07 14.53 16.06
CA ILE A 251 12.58 14.67 14.68
C ILE A 251 11.58 14.09 13.67
N ALA A 252 11.03 12.90 13.93
CA ALA A 252 10.02 12.30 13.05
C ALA A 252 8.78 13.21 12.91
N GLN A 253 8.31 13.82 14.01
CA GLN A 253 7.20 14.77 13.97
C GLN A 253 7.54 16.00 13.14
N LYS A 254 8.73 16.59 13.31
CA LYS A 254 9.14 17.75 12.52
C LYS A 254 9.22 17.45 11.02
N ILE A 255 9.71 16.26 10.64
CA ILE A 255 9.77 15.83 9.23
C ILE A 255 8.36 15.63 8.65
N ALA A 256 7.47 14.94 9.39
CA ALA A 256 6.08 14.75 8.96
C ALA A 256 5.34 16.10 8.83
N ASP A 257 5.55 17.01 9.78
CA ASP A 257 5.00 18.37 9.74
C ASP A 257 5.52 19.20 8.57
N ALA A 258 6.83 19.14 8.30
CA ALA A 258 7.44 19.79 7.15
C ALA A 258 6.89 19.24 5.84
N THR A 259 6.73 17.92 5.74
CA THR A 259 6.16 17.27 4.55
C THR A 259 4.73 17.74 4.28
N ILE A 260 3.86 17.73 5.30
CA ILE A 260 2.48 18.21 5.16
C ILE A 260 2.44 19.69 4.77
N ARG A 261 3.37 20.51 5.28
CA ARG A 261 3.42 21.94 4.99
C ARG A 261 3.94 22.26 3.58
N HIS A 262 4.99 21.57 3.13
CA HIS A 262 5.75 21.95 1.94
C HIS A 262 5.44 21.08 0.71
N LEU A 263 5.05 19.82 0.91
CA LEU A 263 4.86 18.83 -0.16
C LEU A 263 3.37 18.53 -0.41
N THR A 264 2.52 19.54 -0.23
CA THR A 264 1.09 19.47 -0.53
C THR A 264 0.67 20.53 -1.54
N TYR A 265 -0.43 20.29 -2.24
CA TYR A 265 -1.18 21.32 -2.95
C TYR A 265 -1.86 22.27 -1.92
N PRO A 266 -2.30 23.48 -2.34
CA PRO A 266 -2.98 24.41 -1.43
C PRO A 266 -4.21 23.85 -0.71
N ASN A 267 -4.83 22.81 -1.25
CA ASN A 267 -5.96 22.09 -0.63
C ASN A 267 -5.53 20.97 0.34
N GLY A 268 -4.24 20.81 0.61
CA GLY A 268 -3.71 19.84 1.59
C GLY A 268 -3.46 18.43 1.04
N ILE A 269 -3.64 18.20 -0.26
CA ILE A 269 -3.38 16.91 -0.90
C ILE A 269 -1.88 16.75 -1.18
N LEU A 270 -1.32 15.59 -0.84
CA LEU A 270 0.09 15.25 -1.03
C LEU A 270 0.45 15.23 -2.52
N LYS A 271 1.59 15.83 -2.85
CA LYS A 271 2.10 15.92 -4.23
C LYS A 271 3.55 15.53 -4.33
N GLU A 272 3.94 14.99 -5.48
CA GLU A 272 5.35 14.92 -5.88
C GLU A 272 5.80 16.20 -6.58
N ALA A 273 7.08 16.54 -6.42
CA ALA A 273 7.69 17.68 -7.10
C ALA A 273 7.66 17.58 -8.63
N CYS A 274 7.59 16.36 -9.17
CA CYS A 274 7.55 16.10 -10.60
C CYS A 274 6.14 16.11 -11.21
N GLU A 275 5.06 16.19 -10.41
CA GLU A 275 3.71 16.13 -10.95
C GLU A 275 3.46 17.27 -11.96
N PRO A 276 2.89 16.97 -13.15
CA PRO A 276 2.31 15.69 -13.58
C PRO A 276 3.25 14.74 -14.35
N LYS A 277 4.51 15.13 -14.54
CA LYS A 277 5.48 14.48 -15.45
C LYS A 277 6.41 13.51 -14.75
N CYS A 278 5.93 12.88 -13.68
CA CYS A 278 6.68 11.90 -12.93
C CYS A 278 6.93 10.63 -13.77
N ASP A 279 8.18 10.16 -13.72
CA ASP A 279 8.54 8.86 -14.27
C ASP A 279 8.00 7.71 -13.39
N THR A 280 8.32 6.47 -13.77
CA THR A 280 7.87 5.27 -13.09
C THR A 280 8.31 5.20 -11.62
N ASN A 281 9.50 5.69 -11.24
CA ASN A 281 9.97 5.64 -9.85
C ASN A 281 9.09 6.51 -8.94
N HIS A 282 8.92 7.77 -9.33
CA HIS A 282 8.30 8.77 -8.47
C HIS A 282 6.82 8.50 -8.20
N ARG A 283 6.14 7.73 -9.07
CA ARG A 283 4.72 7.38 -8.94
C ARG A 283 4.38 6.61 -7.66
N SER A 284 5.33 5.89 -7.07
CA SER A 284 5.13 5.13 -5.83
C SER A 284 5.40 5.94 -4.55
N PHE A 285 6.06 7.09 -4.65
CA PHE A 285 6.70 7.75 -3.50
C PHE A 285 5.68 8.25 -2.46
N LYS A 286 4.57 8.86 -2.90
CA LYS A 286 3.51 9.34 -2.01
C LYS A 286 2.90 8.24 -1.14
N GLY A 287 2.72 7.06 -1.71
CA GLY A 287 2.20 5.88 -1.00
C GLY A 287 3.17 5.40 0.05
N ILE A 288 4.46 5.34 -0.28
CA ILE A 288 5.52 5.04 0.69
C ILE A 288 5.49 6.04 1.84
N PHE A 289 5.33 7.34 1.58
CA PHE A 289 5.14 8.31 2.65
C PHE A 289 3.91 8.00 3.51
N ALA A 290 2.74 7.80 2.89
CA ALA A 290 1.50 7.51 3.60
C ALA A 290 1.60 6.25 4.48
N ARG A 291 2.21 5.18 3.96
CA ARG A 291 2.53 3.94 4.68
C ARG A 291 3.30 4.22 5.96
N ASN A 292 4.39 4.97 5.84
CA ASN A 292 5.28 5.20 6.96
C ASN A 292 4.74 6.25 7.96
N LEU A 293 3.93 7.21 7.51
CA LEU A 293 3.16 8.08 8.41
C LEU A 293 2.18 7.25 9.25
N GLY A 294 1.51 6.27 8.63
CA GLY A 294 0.66 5.30 9.31
C GLY A 294 1.39 4.49 10.38
N TYR A 295 2.65 4.11 10.14
CA TYR A 295 3.48 3.43 11.14
C TYR A 295 4.00 4.32 12.26
N LEU A 296 4.18 5.63 12.02
CA LEU A 296 4.59 6.57 13.05
C LEU A 296 3.50 6.79 14.10
N ILE A 297 2.24 6.95 13.66
CA ILE A 297 1.11 7.37 14.51
C ILE A 297 0.98 6.56 15.83
N PRO A 298 1.07 5.21 15.84
CA PRO A 298 0.96 4.42 17.07
C PRO A 298 2.04 4.69 18.13
N TYR A 299 3.15 5.35 17.77
CA TYR A 299 4.24 5.70 18.69
C TYR A 299 4.13 7.11 19.24
N LEU A 300 3.18 7.91 18.74
CA LEU A 300 2.93 9.26 19.22
C LEU A 300 2.09 9.21 20.50
N THR A 301 2.37 10.13 21.42
CA THR A 301 1.62 10.26 22.68
C THR A 301 0.79 11.53 22.73
N ASP A 302 1.05 12.51 21.85
CA ASP A 302 0.31 13.76 21.82
C ASP A 302 -0.90 13.70 20.88
N ALA A 303 -2.06 14.08 21.40
CA ALA A 303 -3.32 14.03 20.67
C ALA A 303 -3.33 14.97 19.44
N THR A 304 -2.49 16.01 19.44
CA THR A 304 -2.46 17.02 18.37
C THR A 304 -1.89 16.43 17.08
N HIS A 305 -0.71 15.82 17.11
CA HIS A 305 -0.11 15.18 15.95
C HIS A 305 -0.86 13.91 15.54
N ILE A 306 -1.36 13.11 16.51
CA ILE A 306 -2.22 11.96 16.20
C ILE A 306 -3.43 12.42 15.36
N LYS A 307 -4.16 13.44 15.84
CA LYS A 307 -5.32 13.97 15.11
C LYS A 307 -4.92 14.54 13.76
N LYS A 308 -3.85 15.34 13.71
CA LYS A 308 -3.35 15.98 12.47
C LYS A 308 -3.00 14.95 11.40
N TYR A 309 -2.22 13.93 11.74
CA TYR A 309 -1.75 12.93 10.78
C TYR A 309 -2.85 11.98 10.36
N THR A 310 -3.72 11.56 11.28
CA THR A 310 -4.91 10.76 10.92
C THR A 310 -5.84 11.55 9.99
N LEU A 311 -6.08 12.83 10.26
CA LEU A 311 -6.91 13.67 9.38
C LEU A 311 -6.25 13.85 7.99
N PHE A 312 -4.93 14.02 7.95
CA PHE A 312 -4.19 14.12 6.70
C PHE A 312 -4.32 12.86 5.83
N LEU A 313 -4.19 11.67 6.43
CA LEU A 313 -4.39 10.39 5.75
C LEU A 313 -5.83 10.23 5.24
N ARG A 314 -6.84 10.61 6.04
CA ARG A 314 -8.25 10.58 5.64
C ARG A 314 -8.54 11.51 4.47
N LEU A 315 -8.06 12.75 4.54
CA LEU A 315 -8.27 13.76 3.48
C LEU A 315 -7.72 13.25 2.14
N ASN A 316 -6.49 12.75 2.15
CA ASN A 316 -5.87 12.20 0.94
C ASN A 316 -6.62 10.96 0.45
N SER A 317 -7.15 10.11 1.35
CA SER A 317 -7.90 8.91 0.97
C SER A 317 -9.21 9.26 0.27
N VAL A 318 -9.99 10.18 0.84
CA VAL A 318 -11.25 10.65 0.24
C VAL A 318 -10.96 11.27 -1.13
N SER A 319 -9.94 12.13 -1.23
CA SER A 319 -9.56 12.75 -2.49
C SER A 319 -9.15 11.70 -3.52
N SER A 320 -8.27 10.77 -3.16
CA SER A 320 -7.82 9.69 -4.08
C SER A 320 -8.98 8.83 -4.56
N TRP A 321 -9.89 8.43 -3.67
CA TRP A 321 -11.07 7.63 -4.05
C TRP A 321 -11.99 8.37 -5.02
N THR A 322 -12.15 9.69 -4.85
CA THR A 322 -13.11 10.49 -5.61
C THR A 322 -12.57 11.10 -6.89
N THR A 323 -11.27 11.41 -6.94
CA THR A 323 -10.69 12.19 -8.04
C THR A 323 -9.58 11.47 -8.79
N SER A 324 -8.93 10.48 -8.17
CA SER A 324 -7.81 9.75 -8.77
C SER A 324 -8.25 8.43 -9.40
N ARG A 325 -9.35 7.84 -8.91
CA ARG A 325 -9.89 6.58 -9.39
C ARG A 325 -10.57 6.77 -10.75
N CYS A 326 -10.11 6.04 -11.75
CA CYS A 326 -10.82 5.94 -13.02
C CYS A 326 -12.05 5.04 -12.85
N GLU A 327 -13.24 5.56 -13.12
CA GLU A 327 -14.49 4.80 -12.98
C GLU A 327 -14.58 3.61 -13.95
N MET A 328 -13.89 3.71 -15.09
CA MET A 328 -13.90 2.65 -16.10
C MET A 328 -13.14 1.40 -15.71
N ASP A 329 -12.06 1.48 -14.90
CA ASP A 329 -11.22 0.32 -14.56
C ASP A 329 -10.98 0.15 -13.04
N GLY A 330 -11.33 1.16 -12.25
CA GLY A 330 -11.12 1.20 -10.81
C GLY A 330 -9.66 1.39 -10.39
N LEU A 331 -8.76 1.72 -11.33
CA LEU A 331 -7.35 1.97 -11.09
C LEU A 331 -7.11 3.46 -10.82
N PHE A 332 -5.96 3.76 -10.22
CA PHE A 332 -5.66 5.11 -9.74
C PHE A 332 -4.56 5.75 -10.57
N ASN A 333 -4.70 7.04 -10.83
CA ASN A 333 -3.66 7.83 -11.47
C ASN A 333 -2.72 8.47 -10.44
N ILE A 334 -1.73 9.26 -10.90
CA ILE A 334 -0.77 9.91 -9.99
C ILE A 334 -1.38 11.09 -9.21
N PHE A 335 -2.40 11.75 -9.75
CA PHE A 335 -3.02 12.89 -9.11
C PHE A 335 -3.97 12.41 -8.03
N TRP A 336 -3.60 12.66 -6.78
CA TRP A 336 -4.50 12.43 -5.66
C TRP A 336 -5.52 13.55 -5.50
N ASP A 337 -5.38 14.62 -6.31
CA ASP A 337 -6.24 15.79 -6.36
C ASP A 337 -7.02 15.83 -7.69
N SER A 338 -8.10 16.61 -7.75
CA SER A 338 -8.98 16.88 -8.90
C SER A 338 -8.33 17.73 -10.01
N GLN A 339 -7.10 17.40 -10.40
CA GLN A 339 -6.35 18.16 -11.41
C GLN A 339 -6.84 17.90 -12.85
N LEU A 340 -7.64 16.86 -13.06
CA LEU A 340 -8.14 16.45 -14.38
C LEU A 340 -9.68 16.46 -14.43
N PRO A 341 -10.27 16.81 -15.59
CA PRO A 341 -11.71 16.66 -15.81
C PRO A 341 -12.18 15.21 -15.72
N ASP A 342 -11.36 14.25 -16.19
CA ASP A 342 -11.59 12.82 -16.09
C ASP A 342 -10.34 12.12 -15.55
N ALA A 343 -10.50 11.35 -14.47
CA ALA A 343 -9.42 10.59 -13.85
C ALA A 343 -8.84 9.51 -14.79
N CYS A 344 -9.62 9.06 -15.77
CA CYS A 344 -9.24 8.08 -16.77
C CYS A 344 -8.29 8.63 -17.85
N ASP A 345 -8.10 9.95 -17.94
CA ASP A 345 -7.20 10.58 -18.92
C ASP A 345 -5.72 10.54 -18.51
N ALA A 346 -5.42 10.35 -17.21
CA ALA A 346 -4.05 10.22 -16.74
C ALA A 346 -3.52 8.78 -16.85
N PRO A 347 -2.19 8.61 -17.04
CA PRO A 347 -1.54 7.32 -16.90
C PRO A 347 -1.86 6.66 -15.55
N ARG A 348 -2.23 5.38 -15.61
CA ARG A 348 -2.46 4.50 -14.47
C ARG A 348 -1.57 3.28 -14.64
N ASP A 349 -0.88 2.90 -13.58
CA ASP A 349 -0.01 1.73 -13.55
C ASP A 349 -0.02 1.07 -12.16
N THR A 350 0.83 0.07 -11.99
CA THR A 350 1.02 -0.62 -10.71
C THR A 350 1.50 0.35 -9.64
N ALA A 351 2.43 1.25 -9.96
CA ALA A 351 3.03 2.16 -9.01
C ALA A 351 2.00 3.15 -8.45
N THR A 352 1.17 3.77 -9.29
CA THR A 352 0.12 4.70 -8.85
C THR A 352 -0.96 3.99 -8.05
N THR A 353 -1.37 2.79 -8.48
CA THR A 353 -2.40 2.00 -7.80
C THR A 353 -1.92 1.47 -6.44
N SER A 354 -0.70 0.93 -6.37
CA SER A 354 -0.08 0.52 -5.11
C SER A 354 0.13 1.72 -4.18
N SER A 355 0.46 2.89 -4.72
CA SER A 355 0.63 4.10 -3.94
C SER A 355 -0.65 4.51 -3.21
N VAL A 356 -1.81 4.42 -3.87
CA VAL A 356 -3.11 4.70 -3.24
C VAL A 356 -3.52 3.58 -2.28
N LEU A 357 -3.16 2.33 -2.57
CA LEU A 357 -3.43 1.21 -1.65
C LEU A 357 -2.70 1.40 -0.31
N ASP A 358 -1.43 1.81 -0.31
CA ASP A 358 -0.69 2.15 0.92
C ASP A 358 -1.41 3.21 1.77
N LEU A 359 -1.99 4.21 1.11
CA LEU A 359 -2.75 5.28 1.74
C LEU A 359 -4.05 4.74 2.39
N PHE A 360 -4.83 3.92 1.70
CA PHE A 360 -6.05 3.33 2.25
C PHE A 360 -5.75 2.42 3.44
N ILE A 361 -4.74 1.55 3.32
CA ILE A 361 -4.30 0.68 4.42
C ILE A 361 -3.93 1.53 5.65
N SER A 362 -3.17 2.61 5.46
CA SER A 362 -2.69 3.46 6.56
C SER A 362 -3.84 4.20 7.24
N THR A 363 -4.78 4.71 6.45
CA THR A 363 -5.99 5.38 6.95
C THR A 363 -6.88 4.41 7.73
N ALA A 364 -7.06 3.19 7.23
CA ALA A 364 -7.79 2.14 7.92
C ALA A 364 -7.13 1.77 9.26
N LYS A 365 -5.81 1.52 9.27
CA LYS A 365 -5.06 1.18 10.51
C LYS A 365 -5.17 2.25 11.59
N THR A 366 -5.08 3.52 11.19
CA THR A 366 -5.03 4.66 12.11
C THR A 366 -6.40 5.13 12.58
N SER A 367 -7.47 4.67 11.93
CA SER A 367 -8.86 4.95 12.30
C SER A 367 -9.50 3.88 13.20
N GLN A 368 -8.79 2.79 13.53
CA GLN A 368 -9.38 1.68 14.30
C GLN A 368 -9.61 2.00 15.79
N THR A 369 -10.89 2.02 16.19
CA THR A 369 -11.35 1.36 17.41
C THR A 369 -11.56 -0.13 17.09
N THR A 370 -10.95 -1.01 17.86
CA THR A 370 -10.95 -2.48 17.74
C THR A 370 -12.25 -3.09 17.17
N ARG A 371 -12.18 -3.65 15.95
CA ARG A 371 -13.17 -4.64 15.46
C ARG A 371 -12.45 -5.93 15.09
N LYS A 372 -13.09 -7.07 15.37
CA LYS A 372 -12.60 -8.41 15.03
C LYS A 372 -12.38 -8.51 13.53
N THR A 373 -11.18 -8.93 13.13
CA THR A 373 -10.81 -9.28 11.75
C THR A 373 -11.85 -10.23 11.17
N ALA A 374 -12.44 -9.88 10.02
CA ALA A 374 -13.11 -10.86 9.18
C ALA A 374 -12.03 -11.86 8.72
N LYS A 375 -12.09 -13.09 9.25
CA LYS A 375 -11.25 -14.19 8.74
C LYS A 375 -11.83 -14.61 7.40
N TRP A 376 -10.99 -14.63 6.37
CA TRP A 376 -11.36 -15.23 5.10
C TRP A 376 -11.21 -16.73 5.27
N MET A 377 -12.30 -17.40 5.62
CA MET A 377 -12.35 -18.83 5.40
C MET A 377 -12.42 -19.07 3.90
N VAL A 378 -11.53 -19.92 3.38
CA VAL A 378 -11.76 -20.56 2.09
C VAL A 378 -12.97 -21.47 2.26
N ILE A 379 -14.13 -20.95 1.91
CA ILE A 379 -15.37 -21.68 1.75
C ILE A 379 -15.44 -21.99 0.26
N GLY A 380 -15.69 -23.24 -0.09
CA GLY A 380 -15.49 -23.79 -1.43
C GLY A 380 -16.04 -22.97 -2.59
N LEU A 381 -15.47 -23.24 -3.77
CA LEU A 381 -15.85 -22.67 -5.05
C LEU A 381 -17.24 -23.21 -5.47
N GLY A 382 -18.34 -22.45 -5.33
CA GLY A 382 -19.55 -22.58 -6.17
C GLY A 382 -20.17 -21.25 -6.69
N ASN A 383 -20.48 -21.19 -8.00
CA ASN A 383 -21.71 -20.55 -8.49
C ASN A 383 -22.64 -21.73 -8.79
N CYS A 384 -23.81 -21.75 -8.18
CA CYS A 384 -24.80 -22.82 -8.41
C CYS A 384 -25.42 -22.65 -9.80
N MET A 385 -25.35 -23.68 -10.64
CA MET A 385 -26.20 -23.79 -11.83
C MET A 385 -27.62 -24.19 -11.42
N ASP A 386 -28.64 -23.75 -12.15
CA ASP A 386 -29.95 -24.43 -12.19
C ASP A 386 -29.84 -25.75 -12.95
N ASP A 387 -30.88 -26.58 -12.89
CA ASP A 387 -30.93 -27.91 -13.47
C ASP A 387 -31.55 -27.97 -14.88
N ASN A 388 -31.49 -26.86 -15.63
CA ASN A 388 -31.21 -26.92 -17.07
C ASN A 388 -29.71 -26.77 -17.36
N ASN A 389 -28.83 -26.67 -16.36
CA ASN A 389 -27.42 -26.27 -16.49
C ASN A 389 -27.20 -24.73 -16.55
N ALA A 390 -28.00 -23.89 -15.86
CA ALA A 390 -27.87 -22.42 -15.90
C ALA A 390 -27.90 -21.71 -14.52
N SER A 391 -26.78 -21.12 -14.09
CA SER A 391 -26.71 -20.19 -12.94
C SER A 391 -27.07 -18.77 -13.38
N MET A 392 -27.79 -17.96 -12.58
CA MET A 392 -27.51 -16.53 -12.30
C MET A 392 -28.72 -15.70 -11.83
N PRO A 393 -28.56 -14.84 -10.81
CA PRO A 393 -29.23 -13.53 -10.76
C PRO A 393 -28.38 -12.50 -11.51
N ASN A 394 -29.09 -11.63 -12.25
CA ASN A 394 -28.62 -10.53 -13.08
C ASN A 394 -27.10 -10.48 -13.33
N PHE A 395 -26.73 -11.06 -14.47
CA PHE A 395 -25.40 -11.01 -15.04
C PHE A 395 -25.37 -9.93 -16.10
N TYR A 396 -24.51 -8.95 -15.89
CA TYR A 396 -24.22 -7.94 -16.89
C TYR A 396 -22.76 -8.05 -17.27
N GLN A 397 -22.53 -8.27 -18.56
CA GLN A 397 -21.20 -8.23 -19.17
C GLN A 397 -21.23 -7.15 -20.25
N ASN A 398 -21.11 -5.88 -19.81
CA ASN A 398 -21.05 -4.67 -20.63
C ASN A 398 -20.43 -3.53 -19.80
N ALA A 399 -20.28 -2.32 -20.37
CA ALA A 399 -19.85 -1.12 -19.63
C ALA A 399 -20.93 -0.70 -18.60
N ILE A 400 -20.97 -1.39 -17.47
CA ILE A 400 -21.86 -1.12 -16.35
C ILE A 400 -21.03 -0.58 -15.18
N SER A 401 -21.56 0.42 -14.47
CA SER A 401 -20.87 1.01 -13.31
C SER A 401 -21.13 0.21 -12.03
N GLU A 402 -20.25 0.36 -11.05
CA GLU A 402 -20.42 -0.20 -9.70
C GLU A 402 -21.72 0.31 -9.06
N ASP A 403 -22.04 1.58 -9.26
CA ASP A 403 -23.27 2.21 -8.77
C ASP A 403 -24.52 1.58 -9.39
N LEU A 404 -24.49 1.29 -10.69
CA LEU A 404 -25.60 0.60 -11.35
C LEU A 404 -25.72 -0.85 -10.86
N CYS A 405 -24.59 -1.53 -10.63
CA CYS A 405 -24.58 -2.87 -10.05
C CYS A 405 -25.18 -2.89 -8.64
N ARG A 406 -24.76 -1.95 -7.78
CA ARG A 406 -25.30 -1.78 -6.42
C ARG A 406 -26.79 -1.43 -6.44
N GLN A 407 -27.20 -0.44 -7.24
CA GLN A 407 -28.60 -0.05 -7.36
C GLN A 407 -29.47 -1.23 -7.82
N THR A 408 -28.99 -2.00 -8.80
CA THR A 408 -29.69 -3.19 -9.27
C THR A 408 -29.78 -4.27 -8.19
N ALA A 409 -28.75 -4.41 -7.34
CA ALA A 409 -28.77 -5.29 -6.18
C ALA A 409 -29.80 -4.84 -5.14
N ASP A 410 -29.83 -3.55 -4.81
CA ASP A 410 -30.70 -2.98 -3.80
C ASP A 410 -32.19 -3.03 -4.21
N GLU A 411 -32.46 -2.95 -5.53
CA GLU A 411 -33.81 -3.07 -6.09
C GLU A 411 -34.28 -4.54 -6.22
N ASP A 412 -33.37 -5.51 -6.20
CA ASP A 412 -33.67 -6.94 -6.26
C ASP A 412 -33.99 -7.50 -4.87
N LYS A 413 -35.27 -7.83 -4.64
CA LYS A 413 -35.78 -8.36 -3.36
C LYS A 413 -35.15 -9.68 -2.92
N GLY A 414 -34.50 -10.43 -3.82
CA GLY A 414 -33.81 -11.68 -3.53
C GLY A 414 -32.31 -11.54 -3.32
N ALA A 415 -31.75 -10.36 -3.60
CA ALA A 415 -30.32 -10.11 -3.50
C ALA A 415 -29.85 -10.12 -2.04
N VAL A 416 -28.74 -10.80 -1.81
CA VAL A 416 -28.02 -10.81 -0.52
C VAL A 416 -26.60 -10.28 -0.63
N ALA A 417 -26.08 -10.19 -1.85
CA ALA A 417 -24.81 -9.53 -2.17
C ALA A 417 -24.78 -9.17 -3.65
N TYR A 418 -23.84 -8.33 -4.04
CA TYR A 418 -23.43 -8.19 -5.43
C TYR A 418 -21.91 -8.33 -5.53
N ASP A 419 -21.44 -8.75 -6.70
CA ASP A 419 -20.04 -8.82 -7.05
C ASP A 419 -19.82 -7.98 -8.30
N TYR A 420 -19.08 -6.90 -8.15
CA TYR A 420 -18.73 -6.02 -9.24
C TYR A 420 -17.25 -6.13 -9.55
N GLN A 421 -16.95 -6.75 -10.68
CA GLN A 421 -15.61 -6.82 -11.24
C GLN A 421 -15.55 -5.91 -12.47
N ILE A 422 -14.37 -5.38 -12.73
CA ILE A 422 -14.05 -4.61 -13.90
C ILE A 422 -12.79 -5.26 -14.43
N SER A 423 -12.82 -5.69 -15.69
CA SER A 423 -11.61 -6.14 -16.36
C SER A 423 -10.62 -4.98 -16.46
N CYS A 424 -9.35 -5.31 -16.60
CA CYS A 424 -8.31 -4.30 -16.81
C CYS A 424 -8.43 -3.57 -18.17
N THR A 425 -9.43 -3.95 -18.98
CA THR A 425 -9.82 -3.32 -20.25
C THR A 425 -11.08 -2.47 -20.15
N GLY A 426 -11.60 -2.27 -18.93
CA GLY A 426 -12.76 -1.42 -18.65
C GLY A 426 -14.12 -2.08 -18.82
N TYR A 427 -14.17 -3.40 -18.96
CA TYR A 427 -15.44 -4.13 -19.03
C TYR A 427 -15.94 -4.44 -17.63
N GLY A 428 -17.08 -3.86 -17.27
CA GLY A 428 -17.80 -4.16 -16.05
C GLY A 428 -18.45 -5.55 -16.10
N PHE A 429 -18.33 -6.26 -15.00
CA PHE A 429 -18.93 -7.54 -14.71
C PHE A 429 -19.68 -7.39 -13.40
N CYS A 430 -21.00 -7.42 -13.46
CA CYS A 430 -21.82 -7.42 -12.25
C CYS A 430 -22.53 -8.75 -12.14
N ARG A 431 -22.47 -9.32 -10.95
CA ARG A 431 -23.24 -10.48 -10.57
C ARG A 431 -24.01 -10.14 -9.31
N ILE A 432 -25.33 -10.04 -9.43
CA ILE A 432 -26.21 -10.00 -8.27
C ILE A 432 -26.27 -11.41 -7.70
N ARG A 433 -26.15 -11.56 -6.39
CA ARG A 433 -26.14 -12.85 -5.70
C ARG A 433 -27.40 -12.97 -4.86
N THR A 434 -28.13 -14.07 -5.03
CA THR A 434 -29.33 -14.41 -4.24
C THR A 434 -29.04 -15.61 -3.36
N LEU A 435 -29.84 -15.83 -2.31
CA LEU A 435 -29.74 -17.06 -1.50
C LEU A 435 -30.08 -18.28 -2.37
N SER A 436 -29.23 -19.32 -2.32
CA SER A 436 -29.52 -20.63 -2.90
C SER A 436 -30.37 -21.43 -1.91
N SER A 437 -31.33 -22.22 -2.41
CA SER A 437 -32.05 -23.22 -1.62
C SER A 437 -31.50 -24.63 -1.88
N GLU A 438 -31.70 -25.54 -0.92
CA GLU A 438 -31.30 -26.95 -0.99
C GLU A 438 -31.75 -27.63 -2.29
N SER A 439 -32.93 -27.24 -2.81
CA SER A 439 -33.53 -27.74 -4.06
C SER A 439 -32.80 -27.38 -5.36
N HIS A 440 -31.76 -26.54 -5.32
CA HIS A 440 -30.99 -26.10 -6.48
C HIS A 440 -29.50 -26.51 -6.38
N THR A 441 -29.20 -27.54 -5.58
CA THR A 441 -27.83 -28.03 -5.35
C THR A 441 -27.50 -29.20 -6.29
N PRO A 442 -26.45 -29.15 -7.12
CA PRO A 442 -26.14 -30.21 -8.08
C PRO A 442 -25.81 -31.58 -7.44
N PRO A 443 -26.06 -32.70 -8.15
CA PRO A 443 -25.73 -34.05 -7.66
C PRO A 443 -24.25 -34.23 -7.31
N GLY A 444 -23.96 -34.76 -6.12
CA GLY A 444 -22.60 -35.01 -5.62
C GLY A 444 -22.15 -34.11 -4.47
N PHE A 445 -22.96 -33.11 -4.12
CA PHE A 445 -22.79 -32.26 -2.93
C PHE A 445 -23.85 -32.62 -1.87
N GLU A 446 -23.46 -32.71 -0.60
CA GLU A 446 -24.40 -32.89 0.52
C GLU A 446 -24.36 -31.65 1.44
N TYR A 447 -25.54 -31.26 1.93
CA TYR A 447 -25.75 -30.16 2.87
C TYR A 447 -25.66 -30.68 4.31
N GLN A 448 -24.82 -30.05 5.14
CA GLN A 448 -24.90 -30.23 6.58
C GLN A 448 -24.60 -28.90 7.28
N ASP A 449 -25.51 -28.45 8.14
CA ASP A 449 -25.37 -27.26 8.99
C ASP A 449 -24.92 -25.98 8.21
N ASP A 450 -25.64 -25.65 7.13
CA ASP A 450 -25.40 -24.48 6.26
C ASP A 450 -24.04 -24.44 5.52
N VAL A 451 -23.32 -25.56 5.38
CA VAL A 451 -22.07 -25.63 4.59
C VAL A 451 -22.04 -26.88 3.71
N ALA A 452 -21.80 -26.72 2.40
CA ALA A 452 -21.73 -27.83 1.44
C ALA A 452 -20.31 -28.45 1.33
N ARG A 453 -20.23 -29.78 1.15
CA ARG A 453 -19.00 -30.52 0.77
C ARG A 453 -19.29 -31.73 -0.13
N ARG A 454 -18.37 -32.06 -1.06
CA ARG A 454 -17.75 -33.41 -1.19
C ARG A 454 -16.42 -33.39 -1.95
N VAL A 455 -15.56 -34.37 -1.65
CA VAL A 455 -14.13 -34.48 -1.99
C VAL A 455 -13.85 -35.50 -3.13
N THR A 456 -13.12 -35.05 -4.17
CA THR A 456 -12.36 -35.73 -5.28
C THR A 456 -13.07 -36.72 -6.23
N THR A 457 -12.78 -36.81 -7.54
CA THR A 457 -11.46 -37.04 -8.19
C THR A 457 -11.36 -36.61 -9.68
N THR A 458 -10.12 -36.25 -10.06
CA THR A 458 -9.39 -36.44 -11.35
C THR A 458 -9.96 -35.99 -12.71
N ASN A 459 -9.07 -35.24 -13.40
CA ASN A 459 -8.94 -35.01 -14.84
C ASN A 459 -9.78 -33.88 -15.48
N LYS A 460 -9.02 -32.84 -15.86
CA LYS A 460 -9.16 -31.98 -17.04
C LYS A 460 -10.34 -30.99 -17.10
N VAL A 461 -9.92 -29.73 -17.09
CA VAL A 461 -10.50 -28.55 -17.78
C VAL A 461 -11.73 -27.90 -17.13
N THR A 462 -11.43 -26.72 -16.55
CA THR A 462 -12.24 -25.53 -16.24
C THR A 462 -12.32 -25.25 -14.74
N ILE A 463 -11.53 -24.28 -14.28
CA ILE A 463 -11.56 -23.77 -12.90
C ILE A 463 -12.62 -22.68 -12.84
N ALA A 464 -13.80 -22.99 -12.32
CA ALA A 464 -14.76 -21.98 -11.87
C ALA A 464 -14.39 -21.61 -10.43
N SER A 465 -13.97 -20.35 -10.21
CA SER A 465 -13.64 -19.85 -8.88
C SER A 465 -14.86 -19.19 -8.24
N CYS A 466 -15.16 -19.54 -6.99
CA CYS A 466 -16.30 -18.97 -6.31
C CYS A 466 -16.00 -18.75 -4.84
N TYR A 467 -16.62 -17.72 -4.27
CA TYR A 467 -16.23 -17.19 -2.97
C TYR A 467 -17.48 -16.83 -2.18
N VAL A 468 -17.56 -17.31 -0.93
CA VAL A 468 -18.63 -17.04 0.03
C VAL A 468 -18.14 -16.04 1.07
N LYS A 469 -19.01 -15.11 1.47
CA LYS A 469 -18.84 -14.24 2.64
C LYS A 469 -19.68 -14.82 3.78
N ILE A 470 -19.09 -14.98 4.98
CA ILE A 470 -19.85 -15.23 6.21
C ILE A 470 -20.25 -13.88 6.79
N ILE A 471 -21.50 -13.79 7.26
CA ILE A 471 -22.11 -12.64 7.94
C ILE A 471 -21.35 -12.26 9.21
#